data_AF-A0A382SC82-F1
#
_entry.id   AF-A0A382SC82-F1
#
_cell.length_a   1.000
_cell.length_b   1.000
_cell.length_c   1.000
_cell.angle_alpha   90.00
_cell.angle_beta   90.00
_cell.angle_gamma   90.00
#
_symmetry.space_group_name_H-M   'P 1'
#
loop_
_entity.id
_entity.type
_entity.pdbx_description
1 polymer ?
#
loop_
_entity_poly.entity_id
_entity_poly.type
_entity_poly.pdbx_seq_one_letter_code
_entity_poly.pdbx_strand_id
1 'polypeptide(L)'
;EAKVYILTLNPHFAPTCFHEDYKNELHIQRLEKNLKLTTKTPFNIDKRLADTGGYRYWYPKYRSIIHNVVKKSDLDWEEAESKVTENVAVIESIAYHSNFSPNVWKLFPLPSSQLAKEFVNQYLLPRVENKKAFIFVQRSARHWGLENNGSNLIVRDSMKARLPISEEETSKIADFLIEAF
;
A
#
# COMPACT_ATOMS: atom_id res chain seq x y z
N GLU A 1 4.18 7.41 12.48
CA GLU A 1 4.63 7.47 11.06
C GLU A 1 4.81 6.03 10.60
N ALA A 2 4.33 5.70 9.39
CA ALA A 2 4.52 4.36 8.83
C ALA A 2 6.01 3.99 8.70
N LYS A 3 6.30 2.69 8.69
CA LYS A 3 7.66 2.14 8.54
C LYS A 3 7.81 1.30 7.28
N VAL A 4 6.72 0.72 6.79
CA VAL A 4 6.68 -0.08 5.56
C VAL A 4 5.85 0.66 4.52
N TYR A 5 6.36 0.73 3.30
CA TYR A 5 5.70 1.42 2.19
C TYR A 5 5.54 0.48 1.01
N ILE A 6 4.28 0.24 0.62
CA ILE A 6 3.92 -0.51 -0.58
C ILE A 6 3.79 0.48 -1.74
N LEU A 7 4.67 0.39 -2.72
CA LEU A 7 4.67 1.27 -3.90
C LEU A 7 3.91 0.62 -5.05
N THR A 8 2.90 1.31 -5.57
CA THR A 8 2.06 0.80 -6.65
C THR A 8 1.57 1.91 -7.57
N LEU A 9 0.91 1.55 -8.67
CA LEU A 9 0.28 2.52 -9.54
C LEU A 9 -1.10 2.89 -8.98
N ASN A 10 -2.11 2.14 -9.36
CA ASN A 10 -3.50 2.23 -8.95
C ASN A 10 -4.08 0.81 -8.80
N PRO A 11 -5.27 0.63 -8.23
CA PRO A 11 -5.86 -0.69 -8.04
C PRO A 11 -6.64 -1.24 -9.26
N HIS A 12 -6.84 -0.45 -10.34
CA HIS A 12 -7.65 -0.81 -11.51
C HIS A 12 -9.09 -1.22 -11.13
N PHE A 13 -9.78 -0.40 -10.36
CA PHE A 13 -11.18 -0.59 -10.02
C PHE A 13 -12.08 -0.59 -11.26
N ALA A 14 -13.08 -1.49 -11.23
CA ALA A 14 -14.15 -1.52 -12.21
C ALA A 14 -15.16 -0.39 -11.92
N PRO A 15 -15.99 0.02 -12.90
CA PRO A 15 -17.01 1.05 -12.70
C PRO A 15 -17.94 0.79 -11.49
N THR A 16 -18.23 -0.48 -11.20
CA THR A 16 -19.06 -0.89 -10.06
C THR A 16 -18.44 -0.55 -8.70
N CYS A 17 -17.11 -0.42 -8.62
CA CYS A 17 -16.43 -0.06 -7.38
C CYS A 17 -16.66 1.39 -6.96
N PHE A 18 -17.04 2.28 -7.89
CA PHE A 18 -17.28 3.70 -7.63
C PHE A 18 -18.70 3.97 -7.08
N HIS A 19 -19.57 2.96 -7.02
CA HIS A 19 -20.91 3.10 -6.45
C HIS A 19 -20.86 3.59 -5.00
N GLU A 20 -19.88 3.09 -4.25
CA GLU A 20 -19.67 3.41 -2.84
C GLU A 20 -19.36 4.88 -2.61
N ASP A 21 -18.69 5.54 -3.56
CA ASP A 21 -18.23 6.94 -3.47
C ASP A 21 -19.39 7.94 -3.40
N TYR A 22 -20.62 7.52 -3.75
CA TYR A 22 -21.80 8.40 -3.74
C TYR A 22 -23.06 7.77 -3.12
N LYS A 23 -23.03 6.49 -2.72
CA LYS A 23 -24.18 5.79 -2.12
C LYS A 23 -23.94 5.27 -0.71
N ASN A 24 -22.68 5.06 -0.32
CA ASN A 24 -22.36 4.52 1.00
C ASN A 24 -21.89 5.65 1.92
N GLU A 25 -22.79 6.12 2.79
CA GLU A 25 -22.51 7.22 3.71
C GLU A 25 -21.30 6.95 4.62
N LEU A 26 -21.14 5.71 5.09
CA LEU A 26 -19.99 5.35 5.92
C LEU A 26 -18.69 5.42 5.13
N HIS A 27 -18.68 4.96 3.87
CA HIS A 27 -17.53 5.08 2.98
C HIS A 27 -17.16 6.55 2.78
N ILE A 28 -18.14 7.40 2.45
CA ILE A 28 -17.95 8.84 2.24
C ILE A 28 -17.35 9.50 3.49
N GLN A 29 -17.93 9.26 4.67
CA GLN A 29 -17.42 9.81 5.92
C GLN A 29 -15.97 9.37 6.22
N ARG A 30 -15.62 8.11 5.89
CA ARG A 30 -14.27 7.57 6.09
C ARG A 30 -13.27 8.17 5.09
N LEU A 31 -13.67 8.30 3.83
CA LEU A 31 -12.89 8.95 2.79
C LEU A 31 -12.60 10.41 3.14
N GLU A 32 -13.60 11.17 3.61
CA GLU A 32 -13.41 12.56 4.04
C GLU A 32 -12.40 12.69 5.19
N LYS A 33 -12.49 11.81 6.19
CA LYS A 33 -11.52 11.79 7.31
C LYS A 33 -10.11 11.47 6.83
N ASN A 34 -9.97 10.58 5.86
CA ASN A 34 -8.70 10.23 5.25
C ASN A 34 -8.12 11.40 4.44
N LEU A 35 -8.96 12.10 3.65
CA LEU A 35 -8.56 13.31 2.90
C LEU A 35 -8.14 14.46 3.82
N LYS A 36 -8.75 14.57 5.00
CA LYS A 36 -8.36 15.52 6.06
C LYS A 36 -7.15 15.06 6.88
N LEU A 37 -6.57 13.90 6.56
CA LEU A 37 -5.43 13.30 7.26
C LEU A 37 -5.67 13.08 8.77
N THR A 38 -6.92 12.79 9.14
CA THR A 38 -7.32 12.56 10.55
C THR A 38 -7.37 11.09 10.95
N THR A 39 -7.11 10.18 10.03
CA THR A 39 -7.07 8.73 10.27
C THR A 39 -5.65 8.25 10.45
N LYS A 40 -5.41 7.41 11.46
CA LYS A 40 -4.11 6.75 11.66
C LYS A 40 -3.94 5.49 10.81
N THR A 41 -5.05 4.83 10.47
CA THR A 41 -5.06 3.61 9.69
C THR A 41 -5.62 3.88 8.28
N PRO A 42 -5.20 3.11 7.26
CA PRO A 42 -5.77 3.22 5.93
C PRO A 42 -7.28 2.95 5.97
N PHE A 43 -8.10 3.88 5.46
CA PHE A 43 -9.56 3.72 5.53
C PHE A 43 -10.06 2.51 4.73
N ASN A 44 -9.38 2.16 3.63
CA ASN A 44 -9.73 1.05 2.75
C ASN A 44 -9.62 -0.34 3.39
N ILE A 45 -9.09 -0.46 4.61
CA ILE A 45 -9.06 -1.74 5.34
C ILE A 45 -9.95 -1.72 6.59
N ASP A 46 -10.80 -0.71 6.73
CA ASP A 46 -11.84 -0.69 7.77
C ASP A 46 -12.82 -1.85 7.54
N LYS A 47 -12.91 -2.79 8.50
CA LYS A 47 -13.79 -3.97 8.42
C LYS A 47 -15.26 -3.61 8.17
N ARG A 48 -15.70 -2.40 8.55
CA ARG A 48 -17.07 -1.93 8.27
C ARG A 48 -17.29 -1.59 6.79
N LEU A 49 -16.24 -1.50 6.01
CA LEU A 49 -16.25 -1.29 4.56
C LEU A 49 -15.98 -2.60 3.79
N ALA A 50 -16.19 -3.78 4.40
CA ALA A 50 -15.85 -5.08 3.83
C ALA A 50 -16.46 -5.34 2.44
N ASP A 51 -17.61 -4.73 2.15
CA ASP A 51 -18.31 -4.87 0.87
C ASP A 51 -17.80 -3.95 -0.23
N THR A 52 -16.95 -2.99 0.10
CA THR A 52 -16.42 -2.03 -0.87
C THR A 52 -15.33 -2.66 -1.73
N GLY A 53 -15.17 -2.16 -2.97
CA GLY A 53 -14.08 -2.57 -3.86
C GLY A 53 -12.70 -2.31 -3.27
N GLY A 54 -12.54 -1.20 -2.55
CA GLY A 54 -11.31 -0.85 -1.85
C GLY A 54 -10.89 -1.89 -0.83
N TYR A 55 -11.82 -2.33 0.04
CA TYR A 55 -11.53 -3.36 1.03
C TYR A 55 -11.19 -4.70 0.40
N ARG A 56 -12.01 -5.15 -0.56
CA ARG A 56 -11.80 -6.43 -1.25
C ARG A 56 -10.44 -6.46 -1.99
N TYR A 57 -9.95 -5.31 -2.43
CA TYR A 57 -8.63 -5.20 -3.04
C TYR A 57 -7.48 -5.14 -2.03
N TRP A 58 -7.58 -4.31 -0.99
CA TRP A 58 -6.48 -4.02 -0.07
C TRP A 58 -6.37 -5.01 1.07
N TYR A 59 -7.49 -5.38 1.70
CA TYR A 59 -7.49 -6.22 2.89
C TYR A 59 -6.76 -7.56 2.71
N PRO A 60 -6.89 -8.30 1.59
CA PRO A 60 -6.13 -9.55 1.40
C PRO A 60 -4.61 -9.37 1.48
N LYS A 61 -4.09 -8.22 1.03
CA LYS A 61 -2.65 -7.89 1.08
C LYS A 61 -2.21 -7.65 2.52
N TYR A 62 -2.98 -6.85 3.26
CA TYR A 62 -2.75 -6.60 4.68
C TYR A 62 -2.86 -7.89 5.50
N ARG A 63 -3.91 -8.69 5.27
CA ARG A 63 -4.14 -9.97 5.95
C ARG A 63 -2.96 -10.92 5.81
N SER A 64 -2.33 -10.98 4.64
CA SER A 64 -1.15 -11.82 4.42
C SER A 64 0.07 -11.37 5.24
N ILE A 65 0.25 -10.04 5.42
CA ILE A 65 1.29 -9.48 6.29
C ILE A 65 0.95 -9.77 7.76
N ILE A 66 -0.29 -9.49 8.19
CA ILE A 66 -0.78 -9.77 9.56
C ILE A 66 -0.55 -11.22 9.94
N HIS A 67 -0.93 -12.15 9.07
CA HIS A 67 -0.72 -13.58 9.29
C HIS A 67 0.75 -13.94 9.52
N ASN A 68 1.68 -13.33 8.77
CA ASN A 68 3.11 -13.57 8.97
C ASN A 68 3.63 -12.95 10.25
N VAL A 69 3.10 -11.79 10.68
CA VAL A 69 3.44 -11.20 11.99
C VAL A 69 3.00 -12.13 13.13
N VAL A 70 1.75 -12.62 13.11
CA VAL A 70 1.26 -13.59 14.11
C VAL A 70 2.09 -14.87 14.12
N LYS A 71 2.47 -15.39 12.95
CA LYS A 71 3.28 -16.62 12.85
C LYS A 71 4.69 -16.48 13.44
N LYS A 72 5.21 -15.25 13.53
CA LYS A 72 6.63 -14.96 13.85
C LYS A 72 6.84 -14.19 15.14
N SER A 73 5.76 -13.86 15.84
CA SER A 73 5.81 -13.11 17.10
C SER A 73 4.83 -13.73 18.09
N ASP A 74 4.89 -13.28 19.35
CA ASP A 74 3.93 -13.70 20.37
C ASP A 74 2.64 -12.87 20.35
N LEU A 75 2.45 -12.01 19.33
CA LEU A 75 1.28 -11.16 19.18
C LEU A 75 0.06 -11.97 18.74
N ASP A 76 -1.09 -11.66 19.32
CA ASP A 76 -2.35 -12.16 18.81
C ASP A 76 -2.77 -11.45 17.49
N TRP A 77 -3.90 -11.87 16.92
CA TRP A 77 -4.38 -11.30 15.66
C TRP A 77 -4.71 -9.82 15.75
N GLU A 78 -5.33 -9.37 16.84
CA GLU A 78 -5.76 -7.98 17.02
C GLU A 78 -4.54 -7.06 17.22
N GLU A 79 -3.57 -7.51 18.01
CA GLU A 79 -2.29 -6.84 18.21
C GLU A 79 -1.48 -6.75 16.91
N ALA A 80 -1.37 -7.85 16.17
CA ALA A 80 -0.69 -7.88 14.88
C ALA A 80 -1.40 -7.01 13.83
N GLU A 81 -2.73 -7.03 13.80
CA GLU A 81 -3.52 -6.16 12.92
C GLU A 81 -3.29 -4.69 13.26
N SER A 82 -3.34 -4.30 14.52
CA SER A 82 -3.02 -2.94 14.96
C SER A 82 -1.60 -2.55 14.53
N LYS A 83 -0.60 -3.37 14.84
CA LYS A 83 0.80 -3.13 14.47
C LYS A 83 0.99 -2.95 12.96
N VAL A 84 0.38 -3.80 12.13
CA VAL A 84 0.47 -3.70 10.67
C VAL A 84 -0.26 -2.45 10.16
N THR A 85 -1.50 -2.21 10.60
CA THR A 85 -2.31 -1.10 10.07
C THR A 85 -1.79 0.29 10.45
N GLU A 86 -1.06 0.41 11.56
CA GLU A 86 -0.41 1.66 11.96
C GLU A 86 0.96 1.89 11.28
N ASN A 87 1.60 0.83 10.78
CA ASN A 87 2.97 0.88 10.27
C ASN A 87 3.13 0.60 8.78
N VAL A 88 2.10 0.11 8.10
CA VAL A 88 2.10 -0.12 6.65
C VAL A 88 1.28 0.97 5.95
N ALA A 89 1.92 1.66 5.01
CA ALA A 89 1.28 2.62 4.11
C ALA A 89 1.37 2.15 2.66
N VAL A 90 0.40 2.59 1.84
CA VAL A 90 0.42 2.39 0.39
C VAL A 90 0.63 3.74 -0.28
N ILE A 91 1.58 3.81 -1.21
CA ILE A 91 1.81 4.97 -2.06
C ILE A 91 1.40 4.60 -3.48
N GLU A 92 0.32 5.22 -3.91
CA GLU A 92 -0.18 5.14 -5.28
C GLU A 92 0.38 6.31 -6.08
N SER A 93 1.15 6.02 -7.12
CA SER A 93 1.65 7.09 -7.99
C SER A 93 0.58 7.66 -8.92
N ILE A 94 -0.51 6.92 -9.12
CA ILE A 94 -1.61 7.31 -10.01
C ILE A 94 -2.89 7.33 -9.17
N ALA A 95 -3.34 8.53 -8.80
CA ALA A 95 -4.56 8.74 -8.01
C ALA A 95 -5.87 8.48 -8.80
N TYR A 96 -5.77 7.98 -10.03
CA TYR A 96 -6.92 7.60 -10.86
C TYR A 96 -7.11 6.09 -10.80
N HIS A 97 -8.19 5.63 -10.16
CA HIS A 97 -8.38 4.22 -9.83
C HIS A 97 -9.03 3.36 -10.90
N SER A 98 -9.62 3.96 -11.94
CA SER A 98 -10.30 3.21 -13.01
C SER A 98 -9.32 2.33 -13.79
N ASN A 99 -9.80 1.17 -14.23
CA ASN A 99 -9.10 0.29 -15.17
C ASN A 99 -9.08 0.85 -16.62
N PHE A 100 -9.90 1.85 -16.91
CA PHE A 100 -9.96 2.55 -18.19
C PHE A 100 -9.38 3.95 -18.03
N SER A 101 -8.17 4.18 -18.54
CA SER A 101 -7.63 5.52 -18.69
C SER A 101 -7.96 6.03 -20.10
N PRO A 102 -8.46 7.27 -20.25
CA PRO A 102 -8.54 7.88 -21.56
C PRO A 102 -7.15 7.85 -22.21
N ASN A 103 -7.02 7.30 -23.43
CA ASN A 103 -5.73 7.16 -24.15
C ASN A 103 -4.92 8.46 -24.31
N VAL A 104 -5.53 9.61 -23.98
CA VAL A 104 -4.93 10.94 -23.97
C VAL A 104 -4.15 11.27 -22.69
N TRP A 105 -4.32 10.53 -21.59
CA TRP A 105 -3.71 10.87 -20.31
C TRP A 105 -2.35 10.21 -20.13
N LYS A 106 -1.29 11.02 -20.19
CA LYS A 106 0.01 10.63 -19.65
C LYS A 106 -0.09 10.75 -18.12
N LEU A 107 -0.24 9.62 -17.43
CA LEU A 107 -0.46 9.59 -15.98
C LEU A 107 0.82 9.87 -15.16
N PHE A 108 1.98 9.44 -15.65
CA PHE A 108 3.26 9.63 -14.95
C PHE A 108 3.76 11.08 -14.87
N PRO A 109 3.56 11.94 -15.89
CA PRO A 109 3.94 13.35 -15.80
C PRO A 109 3.06 14.21 -14.89
N LEU A 110 1.99 13.68 -14.30
CA LEU A 110 1.13 14.45 -13.41
C LEU A 110 1.93 14.93 -12.18
N PRO A 111 1.74 16.19 -11.71
CA PRO A 111 2.47 16.72 -10.56
C PRO A 111 2.38 15.83 -9.31
N SER A 112 1.21 15.24 -9.04
CA SER A 112 1.04 14.30 -7.93
C SER A 112 1.87 13.02 -8.08
N SER A 113 1.99 12.49 -9.30
CA SER A 113 2.81 11.31 -9.59
C SER A 113 4.30 11.61 -9.40
N GLN A 114 4.75 12.80 -9.83
CA GLN A 114 6.13 13.27 -9.64
C GLN A 114 6.44 13.48 -8.16
N LEU A 115 5.57 14.17 -7.41
CA LEU A 115 5.74 14.37 -5.97
C LEU A 115 5.80 13.04 -5.19
N ALA A 116 4.97 12.05 -5.55
CA ALA A 116 5.04 10.72 -4.95
C ALA A 116 6.39 10.04 -5.22
N LYS A 117 6.90 10.17 -6.45
CA LYS A 117 8.22 9.64 -6.84
C LYS A 117 9.36 10.36 -6.11
N GLU A 118 9.31 11.69 -6.01
CA GLU A 118 10.27 12.50 -5.28
C GLU A 118 10.28 12.14 -3.79
N PHE A 119 9.11 12.00 -3.17
CA PHE A 119 9.00 11.57 -1.78
C PHE A 119 9.66 10.20 -1.56
N VAL A 120 9.42 9.23 -2.45
CA VAL A 120 10.07 7.92 -2.36
C VAL A 120 11.59 8.07 -2.46
N ASN A 121 12.09 8.76 -3.48
CA ASN A 121 13.52 8.81 -3.79
C ASN A 121 14.32 9.70 -2.82
N GLN A 122 13.76 10.83 -2.40
CA GLN A 122 14.47 11.84 -1.60
C GLN A 122 14.26 11.66 -0.10
N TYR A 123 13.13 11.07 0.33
CA TYR A 123 12.81 10.92 1.74
C TYR A 123 12.81 9.46 2.21
N LEU A 124 12.18 8.54 1.47
CA LEU A 124 12.08 7.14 1.91
C LEU A 124 13.35 6.33 1.66
N LEU A 125 13.99 6.46 0.50
CA LEU A 125 15.20 5.70 0.19
C LEU A 125 16.34 5.91 1.20
N PRO A 126 16.69 7.15 1.61
CA PRO A 126 17.68 7.34 2.66
C PRO A 126 17.30 6.65 3.96
N ARG A 127 16.01 6.53 4.28
CA ARG A 127 15.53 5.84 5.48
C ARG A 127 15.64 4.32 5.34
N VAL A 128 15.43 3.77 4.15
CA VAL A 128 15.67 2.35 3.86
C VAL A 128 17.15 2.00 4.06
N GLU A 129 18.06 2.81 3.52
CA GLU A 129 19.51 2.64 3.67
C GLU A 129 19.95 2.68 5.15
N ASN A 130 19.31 3.54 5.93
CA ASN A 130 19.53 3.67 7.38
C ASN A 130 18.71 2.67 8.22
N LYS A 131 18.10 1.64 7.62
CA LYS A 131 17.27 0.62 8.29
C LYS A 131 16.08 1.17 9.09
N LYS A 132 15.61 2.37 8.76
CA LYS A 132 14.46 3.05 9.41
C LYS A 132 13.15 2.90 8.65
N ALA A 133 13.19 2.35 7.43
CA ALA A 133 12.04 2.08 6.60
C ALA A 133 12.24 0.80 5.78
N PHE A 134 11.14 0.27 5.26
CA PHE A 134 11.09 -0.82 4.31
C PHE A 134 10.24 -0.44 3.11
N ILE A 135 10.69 -0.76 1.90
CA ILE A 135 9.95 -0.52 0.67
C ILE A 135 9.66 -1.85 -0.02
N PHE A 136 8.39 -2.05 -0.38
CA PHE A 136 7.95 -3.12 -1.27
C PHE A 136 7.39 -2.51 -2.56
N VAL A 137 8.10 -2.66 -3.67
CA VAL A 137 7.66 -2.18 -4.98
C VAL A 137 6.78 -3.24 -5.62
N GLN A 138 5.46 -3.06 -5.50
CA GLN A 138 4.48 -3.98 -6.07
C GLN A 138 4.37 -3.83 -7.59
N ARG A 139 4.28 -2.59 -8.09
CA ARG A 139 4.09 -2.30 -9.52
C ARG A 139 5.05 -1.23 -10.01
N SER A 140 5.58 -1.45 -11.21
CA SER A 140 6.31 -0.47 -12.02
C SER A 140 7.62 0.02 -11.42
N ALA A 141 8.51 -0.91 -11.05
CA ALA A 141 9.92 -0.68 -10.66
C ALA A 141 10.60 0.49 -11.39
N ARG A 142 10.57 0.46 -12.72
CA ARG A 142 11.13 1.51 -13.59
C ARG A 142 10.56 2.91 -13.35
N HIS A 143 9.25 3.02 -13.07
CA HIS A 143 8.63 4.32 -12.77
C HIS A 143 9.22 4.93 -11.50
N TRP A 144 9.37 4.11 -10.46
CA TRP A 144 9.93 4.53 -9.18
C TRP A 144 11.43 4.81 -9.25
N GLY A 145 12.12 4.28 -10.25
CA GLY A 145 13.59 4.34 -10.35
C GLY A 145 14.28 3.31 -9.45
N LEU A 146 13.58 2.22 -9.11
CA LEU A 146 14.05 1.17 -8.21
C LEU A 146 14.11 -0.14 -8.97
N GLU A 147 15.31 -0.66 -9.22
CA GLU A 147 15.49 -1.85 -10.07
C GLU A 147 16.18 -3.03 -9.35
N ASN A 148 16.84 -2.77 -8.22
CA ASN A 148 17.59 -3.78 -7.49
C ASN A 148 17.00 -4.03 -6.10
N ASN A 149 16.99 -5.29 -5.68
CA ASN A 149 16.66 -5.67 -4.31
C ASN A 149 17.75 -5.21 -3.33
N GLY A 150 17.35 -4.91 -2.11
CA GLY A 150 18.21 -4.64 -0.95
C GLY A 150 17.67 -5.33 0.30
N SER A 151 18.33 -5.14 1.45
CA SER A 151 17.88 -5.78 2.70
C SER A 151 16.46 -5.37 3.10
N ASN A 152 16.14 -4.08 2.95
CA ASN A 152 14.84 -3.49 3.29
C ASN A 152 14.10 -2.96 2.04
N LEU A 153 14.44 -3.50 0.86
CA LEU A 153 13.87 -3.13 -0.42
C LEU A 153 13.58 -4.39 -1.24
N ILE A 154 12.31 -4.66 -1.49
CA ILE A 154 11.87 -5.72 -2.41
C ILE A 154 11.31 -5.06 -3.66
N VAL A 155 11.86 -5.42 -4.82
CA VAL A 155 11.41 -4.97 -6.13
C VAL A 155 10.83 -6.14 -6.91
N ARG A 156 9.53 -6.07 -7.24
CA ARG A 156 8.91 -7.06 -8.12
C ARG A 156 9.18 -6.76 -9.59
N ASP A 157 9.45 -7.83 -10.34
CA ASP A 157 9.43 -7.79 -11.79
C ASP A 157 8.00 -7.61 -12.34
N SER A 158 7.90 -7.30 -13.64
CA SER A 158 6.62 -7.05 -14.30
C SER A 158 5.68 -8.26 -14.36
N MET A 159 6.20 -9.48 -14.29
CA MET A 159 5.39 -10.71 -14.32
C MET A 159 4.72 -10.94 -12.96
N LYS A 160 5.41 -10.66 -11.87
CA LYS A 160 4.89 -10.80 -10.50
C LYS A 160 4.03 -9.62 -10.04
N ALA A 161 4.13 -8.46 -10.70
CA ALA A 161 3.46 -7.22 -10.30
C ALA A 161 1.92 -7.30 -10.15
N ARG A 162 1.28 -8.26 -10.84
CA ARG A 162 -0.18 -8.50 -10.78
C ARG A 162 -0.57 -9.71 -9.94
N LEU A 163 0.39 -10.49 -9.47
CA LEU A 163 0.13 -11.66 -8.63
C LEU A 163 -0.09 -11.23 -7.17
N PRO A 164 -0.79 -12.03 -6.36
CA PRO A 164 -0.82 -11.86 -4.91
C PRO A 164 0.61 -11.73 -4.32
N ILE A 165 0.76 -10.96 -3.25
CA ILE A 165 2.04 -10.86 -2.52
C ILE A 165 2.40 -12.26 -2.01
N SER A 166 3.60 -12.76 -2.29
CA SER A 166 3.99 -14.12 -1.94
C SER A 166 4.22 -14.25 -0.44
N GLU A 167 4.18 -15.48 0.09
CA GLU A 167 4.50 -15.73 1.50
C GLU A 167 5.92 -15.29 1.84
N GLU A 168 6.91 -15.50 0.95
CA GLU A 168 8.28 -15.04 1.16
C GLU A 168 8.38 -13.51 1.30
N GLU A 169 7.66 -12.77 0.46
CA GLU A 169 7.69 -11.31 0.48
C GLU A 169 6.99 -10.74 1.72
N THR A 170 5.81 -11.28 2.08
CA THR A 170 5.12 -10.85 3.30
C THR A 170 5.84 -11.30 4.57
N SER A 171 6.55 -12.42 4.53
CA SER A 171 7.43 -12.92 5.59
C SER A 171 8.59 -11.95 5.88
N LYS A 172 9.24 -11.40 4.85
CA LYS A 172 10.30 -10.38 4.98
C LYS A 172 9.77 -9.04 5.51
N ILE A 173 8.57 -8.64 5.07
CA ILE A 173 7.90 -7.44 5.61
C ILE A 173 7.59 -7.62 7.11
N ALA A 174 7.13 -8.82 7.49
CA ALA A 174 6.85 -9.14 8.88
C ALA A 174 8.11 -9.12 9.75
N ASP A 175 9.23 -9.68 9.28
CA ASP A 175 10.51 -9.63 10.00
C ASP A 175 10.90 -8.19 10.33
N PHE A 176 10.84 -7.30 9.34
CA PHE A 176 11.14 -5.88 9.55
C PHE A 176 10.19 -5.22 10.56
N LEU A 177 8.88 -5.53 10.50
CA LEU A 177 7.90 -4.97 11.44
C LEU A 177 8.14 -5.44 12.88
N ILE A 178 8.63 -6.66 13.08
CA ILE A 178 8.95 -7.23 14.39
C ILE A 178 10.27 -6.66 14.92
N GLU A 179 11.30 -6.53 14.08
CA GLU A 179 12.60 -5.99 14.50
C GLU A 179 12.58 -4.48 14.78
N ALA A 180 11.75 -3.72 14.07
CA ALA A 180 11.68 -2.27 14.19
C ALA A 180 11.02 -1.79 15.50
N PHE A 181 10.37 -2.67 16.26
CA PHE A 181 9.58 -2.38 17.46
C PHE A 181 9.47 -3.57 18.41
#